data_AF-A0A9D4VRC1-F1
#
_entry.id   AF-A0A9D4VRC1-F1
#
_cell.length_a   1.000
_cell.length_b   1.000
_cell.length_c   1.000
_cell.angle_alpha   90.00
_cell.angle_beta   90.00
_cell.angle_gamma   90.00
#
_symmetry.space_group_name_H-M   'P 1'
#
loop_
_entity.id
_entity.type
_entity.pdbx_description
1 polymer ?
#
loop_
_entity_poly.entity_id
_entity_poly.type
_entity_poly.pdbx_seq_one_letter_code
_entity_poly.pdbx_strand_id
1 'polypeptide(L)'
;MAMAARKPRNREMLFDSVIALVFILVACVDFCDGATVVDVYRLIQYDMSGVPFGSRLASLNHHAASLHFSPHADLSRTVLLIPLRELNMSFVQEYIVAGKPLGGLIFLLPQMFNFENKGGVGSNGDDESKELLKNVLAELEQILIHTSLPYPVYFAFEDDNIDAVLLDIKKNDASGQPATATTGGYKFVVSATEPKKVGSPPITNIQGWLAGLKTDGDSHQLPTIAIVASYDTFGAAPWEAIVMEVALWLFSK
;
A
#
# COMPACT_ATOMS: atom_id res chain seq x y z
N MET A 1 -0.24 -85.37 0.76
CA MET A 1 -1.16 -84.33 1.25
C MET A 1 -0.32 -83.09 1.55
N ALA A 2 -0.16 -82.18 0.59
CA ALA A 2 0.70 -81.01 0.71
C ALA A 2 -0.19 -79.77 0.89
N MET A 3 -0.11 -79.13 2.06
CA MET A 3 -0.79 -77.88 2.37
C MET A 3 -0.08 -76.73 1.66
N ALA A 4 -0.75 -76.11 0.69
CA ALA A 4 -0.29 -74.88 0.08
C ALA A 4 -0.48 -73.70 1.05
N ALA A 5 0.64 -73.17 1.56
CA ALA A 5 0.64 -71.97 2.38
C ALA A 5 0.16 -70.77 1.54
N ARG A 6 -1.02 -70.22 1.89
CA ARG A 6 -1.55 -68.99 1.29
C ARG A 6 -0.66 -67.81 1.70
N LYS A 7 0.06 -67.25 0.72
CA LYS A 7 0.96 -66.10 0.85
C LYS A 7 0.18 -64.84 1.29
N PRO A 8 0.63 -64.07 2.30
CA PRO A 8 -0.11 -62.94 2.88
C PRO A 8 0.03 -61.64 2.07
N ARG A 9 0.01 -61.72 0.74
CA ARG A 9 0.36 -60.59 -0.15
C ARG A 9 -0.64 -59.40 -0.09
N ASN A 10 -1.87 -59.65 0.36
CA ASN A 10 -2.93 -58.64 0.36
C ASN A 10 -2.90 -57.71 1.59
N ARG A 11 -2.38 -58.18 2.74
CA ARG A 11 -2.23 -57.31 3.93
C ARG A 11 -1.08 -56.32 3.75
N GLU A 12 0.03 -56.76 3.17
CA GLU A 12 1.20 -55.90 2.91
C GLU A 12 0.85 -54.73 1.97
N MET A 13 0.12 -54.98 0.87
CA MET A 13 -0.31 -53.91 -0.05
C MET A 13 -1.27 -52.89 0.57
N LEU A 14 -2.12 -53.32 1.51
CA LEU A 14 -3.00 -52.41 2.25
C LEU A 14 -2.22 -51.59 3.27
N PHE A 15 -1.22 -52.16 3.94
CA PHE A 15 -0.33 -51.42 4.83
C PHE A 15 0.50 -50.40 4.05
N ASP A 16 1.07 -50.77 2.90
CA ASP A 16 1.83 -49.84 2.05
C ASP A 16 0.94 -48.70 1.50
N SER A 17 -0.31 -49.00 1.12
CA SER A 17 -1.27 -47.98 0.69
C SER A 17 -1.70 -47.06 1.83
N VAL A 18 -1.91 -47.60 3.03
CA VAL A 18 -2.24 -46.79 4.22
C VAL A 18 -1.06 -45.92 4.63
N ILE A 19 0.17 -46.45 4.57
CA ILE A 19 1.39 -45.70 4.86
C ILE A 19 1.57 -44.58 3.82
N ALA A 20 1.40 -44.87 2.53
CA ALA A 20 1.44 -43.85 1.47
C ALA A 20 0.37 -42.77 1.66
N LEU A 21 -0.86 -43.16 2.02
CA LEU A 21 -1.95 -42.23 2.30
C LEU A 21 -1.63 -41.35 3.53
N VAL A 22 -1.02 -41.91 4.57
CA VAL A 22 -0.58 -41.16 5.74
C VAL A 22 0.53 -40.18 5.37
N PHE A 23 1.50 -40.56 4.54
CA PHE A 23 2.52 -39.63 4.04
C PHE A 23 1.93 -38.51 3.19
N ILE A 24 0.95 -38.81 2.34
CA ILE A 24 0.22 -37.80 1.56
C ILE A 24 -0.55 -36.87 2.50
N LEU A 25 -1.27 -37.40 3.48
CA LEU A 25 -2.03 -36.60 4.44
C LEU A 25 -1.10 -35.72 5.29
N VAL A 26 0.02 -36.25 5.81
CA VAL A 26 1.03 -35.50 6.56
C VAL A 26 1.64 -34.40 5.69
N ALA A 27 1.98 -34.70 4.43
CA ALA A 27 2.44 -33.68 3.49
C ALA A 27 1.37 -32.62 3.18
N CYS A 28 0.07 -32.96 3.23
CA CYS A 28 -1.02 -32.01 3.06
C CYS A 28 -1.27 -31.11 4.29
N VAL A 29 -0.94 -31.55 5.51
CA VAL A 29 -1.15 -30.75 6.74
C VAL A 29 -0.26 -29.50 6.74
N ASP A 30 0.95 -29.58 6.18
CA ASP A 30 1.88 -28.44 6.12
C ASP A 30 1.43 -27.32 5.14
N PHE A 31 0.38 -27.54 4.33
CA PHE A 31 -0.13 -26.54 3.37
C PHE A 31 -1.35 -25.74 3.87
N CYS A 32 -1.79 -25.94 5.11
CA CYS A 32 -3.11 -25.49 5.53
C CYS A 32 -3.26 -24.01 5.93
N ASP A 33 -2.20 -23.19 5.88
CA ASP A 33 -2.33 -21.74 6.14
C ASP A 33 -1.42 -20.91 5.23
N GLY A 34 -1.74 -20.90 3.93
CA GLY A 34 -0.91 -20.28 2.88
C GLY A 34 -1.33 -18.87 2.45
N ALA A 35 -2.32 -18.26 3.11
CA ALA A 35 -2.88 -16.99 2.67
C ALA A 35 -3.07 -16.02 3.84
N THR A 36 -2.24 -15.00 3.89
CA THR A 36 -2.39 -13.87 4.81
C THR A 36 -3.18 -12.75 4.13
N VAL A 37 -4.23 -12.28 4.79
CA VAL A 37 -5.02 -11.13 4.30
C VAL A 37 -4.47 -9.86 4.94
N VAL A 38 -4.22 -8.85 4.13
CA VAL A 38 -3.66 -7.57 4.55
C VAL A 38 -4.55 -6.45 4.03
N ASP A 39 -4.88 -5.51 4.91
CA ASP A 39 -5.56 -4.27 4.53
C ASP A 39 -4.57 -3.31 3.87
N VAL A 40 -4.87 -2.97 2.61
CA VAL A 40 -4.03 -2.10 1.79
C VAL A 40 -4.83 -0.94 1.23
N TYR A 41 -4.17 0.20 1.13
CA TYR A 41 -4.69 1.43 0.56
C TYR A 41 -3.95 1.74 -0.73
N ARG A 42 -4.68 2.03 -1.78
CA ARG A 42 -4.07 2.31 -3.08
C ARG A 42 -3.62 3.77 -3.16
N LEU A 43 -2.51 4.02 -3.85
CA LEU A 43 -2.12 5.37 -4.26
C LEU A 43 -3.23 6.01 -5.08
N ILE A 44 -3.54 7.27 -4.78
CA ILE A 44 -4.53 8.05 -5.53
C ILE A 44 -4.16 8.18 -7.01
N GLN A 45 -5.18 8.40 -7.83
CA GLN A 45 -5.04 8.59 -9.28
C GLN A 45 -5.85 9.80 -9.70
N TYR A 46 -5.25 10.68 -10.49
CA TYR A 46 -5.91 11.87 -11.00
C TYR A 46 -5.30 12.31 -12.33
N ASP A 47 -6.07 13.08 -13.10
CA ASP A 47 -5.62 13.63 -14.37
C ASP A 47 -5.66 15.17 -14.28
N MET A 48 -4.50 15.81 -14.44
CA MET A 48 -4.44 17.27 -14.60
C MET A 48 -4.32 17.60 -16.07
N SER A 49 -5.30 18.33 -16.62
CA SER A 49 -5.32 18.74 -18.03
C SER A 49 -5.14 17.58 -19.02
N GLY A 50 -5.61 16.38 -18.66
CA GLY A 50 -5.50 15.16 -19.47
C GLY A 50 -4.20 14.37 -19.30
N VAL A 51 -3.26 14.84 -18.48
CA VAL A 51 -2.03 14.11 -18.13
C VAL A 51 -2.28 13.27 -16.88
N PRO A 52 -2.00 11.95 -16.89
CA PRO A 52 -2.18 11.09 -15.74
C PRO A 52 -1.10 11.25 -14.69
N PHE A 53 -1.52 11.21 -13.43
CA PHE A 53 -0.66 11.19 -12.25
C PHE A 53 -1.08 10.08 -11.28
N GLY A 54 -0.13 9.59 -10.49
CA GLY A 54 -0.29 8.45 -9.61
C GLY A 54 -0.27 7.11 -10.34
N SER A 55 -0.94 6.10 -9.78
CA SER A 55 -0.92 4.72 -10.29
C SER A 55 -2.27 4.31 -10.90
N ARG A 56 -2.28 3.93 -12.19
CA ARG A 56 -3.51 3.51 -12.90
C ARG A 56 -3.86 2.03 -12.79
N LEU A 57 -2.88 1.18 -12.50
CA LEU A 57 -3.10 -0.26 -12.38
C LEU A 57 -3.53 -0.65 -10.97
N ALA A 58 -4.51 -1.57 -10.88
CA ALA A 58 -5.02 -2.10 -9.62
C ALA A 58 -4.60 -3.56 -9.39
N SER A 59 -4.55 -4.36 -10.45
CA SER A 59 -4.29 -5.79 -10.32
C SER A 59 -2.84 -6.07 -9.96
N LEU A 60 -2.62 -6.88 -8.92
CA LEU A 60 -1.32 -7.44 -8.57
C LEU A 60 -1.38 -8.96 -8.65
N ASN A 61 -0.37 -9.57 -9.25
CA ASN A 61 -0.27 -11.04 -9.34
C ASN A 61 1.20 -11.48 -9.47
N HIS A 62 2.05 -10.91 -8.63
CA HIS A 62 3.50 -10.89 -8.78
C HIS A 62 4.19 -11.38 -7.50
N HIS A 63 5.42 -11.87 -7.64
CA HIS A 63 6.18 -12.42 -6.51
C HIS A 63 6.63 -11.29 -5.58
N ALA A 64 6.61 -11.54 -4.28
CA ALA A 64 7.08 -10.60 -3.29
C ALA A 64 8.62 -10.61 -3.21
N ALA A 65 9.23 -9.44 -3.05
CA ALA A 65 10.64 -9.30 -2.71
C ALA A 65 10.86 -8.10 -1.78
N SER A 66 11.98 -8.12 -1.06
CA SER A 66 12.44 -7.00 -0.23
C SER A 66 13.33 -6.03 -1.04
N LEU A 67 13.76 -4.93 -0.42
CA LEU A 67 14.72 -3.98 -1.01
C LEU A 67 16.11 -4.60 -1.32
N HIS A 68 16.40 -5.78 -0.77
CA HIS A 68 17.68 -6.46 -0.96
C HIS A 68 17.64 -7.41 -2.16
N PHE A 69 17.64 -6.84 -3.36
CA PHE A 69 17.72 -7.59 -4.62
C PHE A 69 19.09 -7.43 -5.29
N SER A 70 19.46 -8.39 -6.14
CA SER A 70 20.70 -8.30 -6.92
C SER A 70 20.64 -7.10 -7.88
N PRO A 71 21.72 -6.30 -8.03
CA PRO A 71 21.73 -5.09 -8.87
C PRO A 71 21.34 -5.29 -10.35
N HIS A 72 21.28 -6.55 -10.83
CA HIS A 72 20.91 -6.90 -12.20
C HIS A 72 19.64 -7.78 -12.26
N ALA A 73 18.88 -7.87 -11.17
CA ALA A 73 17.64 -8.62 -11.13
C ALA A 73 16.56 -7.92 -11.97
N ASP A 74 15.79 -8.70 -12.74
CA ASP A 74 14.60 -8.20 -13.40
C ASP A 74 13.46 -8.11 -12.38
N LEU A 75 13.03 -6.87 -12.10
CA LEU A 75 11.96 -6.59 -11.14
C LEU A 75 10.59 -6.38 -11.80
N SER A 76 10.49 -6.55 -13.13
CA SER A 76 9.26 -6.32 -13.89
C SER A 76 8.06 -7.14 -13.42
N ARG A 77 8.32 -8.28 -12.74
CA ARG A 77 7.28 -9.19 -12.21
C ARG A 77 7.37 -9.37 -10.69
N THR A 78 7.96 -8.40 -10.03
CA THR A 78 8.25 -8.42 -8.60
C THR A 78 7.55 -7.26 -7.91
N VAL A 79 6.91 -7.54 -6.78
CA VAL A 79 6.31 -6.55 -5.90
C VAL A 79 7.25 -6.32 -4.75
N LEU A 80 7.74 -5.09 -4.62
CA LEU A 80 8.63 -4.73 -3.53
C LEU A 80 7.80 -4.34 -2.31
N LEU A 81 8.10 -5.00 -1.19
CA LEU A 81 7.59 -4.64 0.12
C LEU A 81 8.64 -3.80 0.85
N ILE A 82 8.33 -2.53 1.09
CA ILE A 82 9.30 -1.55 1.56
C ILE A 82 8.82 -0.91 2.86
N PRO A 83 9.44 -1.23 4.01
CA PRO A 83 9.29 -0.43 5.21
C PRO A 83 9.76 1.00 4.99
N LEU A 84 8.95 1.98 5.41
CA LEU A 84 9.32 3.39 5.32
C LEU A 84 10.66 3.68 6.03
N ARG A 85 10.95 2.93 7.11
CA ARG A 85 12.21 3.02 7.88
C ARG A 85 13.44 2.59 7.09
N GLU A 86 13.26 1.75 6.07
CA GLU A 86 14.34 1.21 5.22
C GLU A 86 14.40 1.92 3.86
N LEU A 87 13.47 2.85 3.60
CA LEU A 87 13.39 3.56 2.35
C LEU A 87 14.59 4.50 2.16
N ASN A 88 15.23 4.39 1.01
CA ASN A 88 16.28 5.32 0.60
C ASN A 88 15.77 6.19 -0.57
N MET A 89 16.00 7.51 -0.50
CA MET A 89 15.62 8.42 -1.58
C MET A 89 16.38 8.18 -2.87
N SER A 90 17.56 7.55 -2.83
CA SER A 90 18.24 7.10 -4.06
C SER A 90 17.44 6.06 -4.82
N PHE A 91 16.80 5.12 -4.12
CA PHE A 91 15.91 4.12 -4.72
C PHE A 91 14.71 4.78 -5.38
N VAL A 92 14.10 5.76 -4.70
CA VAL A 92 12.96 6.52 -5.24
C VAL A 92 13.35 7.23 -6.53
N GLN A 93 14.49 7.93 -6.56
CA GLN A 93 14.96 8.60 -7.76
C GLN A 93 15.23 7.62 -8.91
N GLU A 94 15.83 6.47 -8.62
CA GLU A 94 16.21 5.50 -9.65
C GLU A 94 15.03 4.70 -10.20
N TYR A 95 14.08 4.27 -9.35
CA TYR A 95 13.00 3.36 -9.76
C TYR A 95 11.68 4.07 -10.04
N ILE A 96 11.39 5.15 -9.30
CA ILE A 96 10.14 5.89 -9.42
C ILE A 96 10.33 7.03 -10.43
N VAL A 97 11.31 7.90 -10.22
CA VAL A 97 11.53 9.06 -11.09
C VAL A 97 12.12 8.67 -12.45
N ALA A 98 13.13 7.79 -12.49
CA ALA A 98 13.69 7.33 -13.76
C ALA A 98 12.83 6.25 -14.46
N GLY A 99 11.75 5.78 -13.82
CA GLY A 99 10.74 4.91 -14.43
C GLY A 99 11.24 3.51 -14.77
N LYS A 100 12.07 2.90 -13.91
CA LYS A 100 12.49 1.50 -14.11
C LYS A 100 11.30 0.54 -13.96
N PRO A 101 11.31 -0.59 -14.70
CA PRO A 101 10.20 -1.54 -14.65
C PRO A 101 10.12 -2.23 -13.29
N LEU A 102 8.92 -2.21 -12.71
CA LEU A 102 8.56 -2.86 -11.45
C LEU A 102 7.19 -3.52 -11.61
N GLY A 103 6.98 -4.67 -10.96
CA GLY A 103 5.68 -5.35 -10.94
C GLY A 103 4.66 -4.69 -10.01
N GLY A 104 5.14 -4.00 -8.98
CA GLY A 104 4.34 -3.20 -8.05
C GLY A 104 5.12 -2.76 -6.83
N LEU A 105 4.57 -1.82 -6.06
CA LEU A 105 5.16 -1.32 -4.82
C LEU A 105 4.13 -1.39 -3.68
N ILE A 106 4.59 -1.83 -2.51
CA ILE A 106 3.85 -1.76 -1.27
C ILE A 106 4.73 -1.07 -0.23
N PHE A 107 4.33 0.12 0.20
CA PHE A 107 4.99 0.84 1.29
C PHE A 107 4.36 0.45 2.63
N LEU A 108 5.19 0.04 3.59
CA LEU A 108 4.75 -0.22 4.96
C LEU A 108 4.93 1.04 5.80
N LEU A 109 3.81 1.55 6.31
CA LEU A 109 3.71 2.73 7.15
C LEU A 109 3.79 2.31 8.62
N PRO A 110 4.67 2.95 9.42
CA PRO A 110 4.72 2.73 10.85
C PRO A 110 3.36 2.95 11.53
N GLN A 111 2.99 2.07 12.48
CA GLN A 111 1.71 2.15 13.21
C GLN A 111 1.47 3.47 13.96
N MET A 112 2.53 4.22 14.25
CA MET A 112 2.44 5.58 14.82
C MET A 112 1.70 6.59 13.92
N PHE A 113 1.52 6.28 12.63
CA PHE A 113 0.70 7.06 11.69
C PHE A 113 -0.75 6.59 11.62
N ASN A 114 -1.07 5.46 12.24
CA ASN A 114 -2.43 4.95 12.30
C ASN A 114 -3.24 5.74 13.36
N PHE A 115 -4.23 6.50 12.90
CA PHE A 115 -5.06 7.35 13.76
C PHE A 115 -5.99 6.57 14.70
N GLU A 116 -6.27 5.30 14.41
CA GLU A 116 -7.16 4.46 15.21
C GLU A 116 -6.56 4.06 16.57
N ASN A 117 -5.22 4.10 16.71
CA ASN A 117 -4.52 3.62 17.90
C ASN A 117 -4.13 4.75 18.88
N LYS A 118 -5.01 5.73 19.08
CA LYS A 118 -4.81 6.87 20.03
C LYS A 118 -5.11 6.49 21.51
N GLY A 119 -4.79 5.27 21.92
CA GLY A 119 -4.95 4.81 23.32
C GLY A 119 -3.66 4.80 24.15
N GLY A 120 -2.49 4.93 23.53
CA GLY A 120 -1.20 4.68 24.20
C GLY A 120 -0.31 5.90 24.31
N VAL A 121 -0.26 6.45 25.53
CA VAL A 121 0.85 7.19 26.17
C VAL A 121 1.96 7.71 25.24
N GLY A 122 2.00 9.04 25.04
CA GLY A 122 3.14 9.73 24.46
C GLY A 122 4.39 9.54 25.30
N SER A 123 5.38 8.85 24.74
CA SER A 123 6.73 8.81 25.28
C SER A 123 7.53 9.95 24.66
N ASN A 124 7.87 10.96 25.46
CA ASN A 124 8.60 12.19 25.09
C ASN A 124 10.07 11.95 24.67
N GLY A 125 10.43 10.79 24.13
CA GLY A 125 11.81 10.41 23.78
C GLY A 125 12.10 10.28 22.28
N ASP A 126 11.07 10.17 21.44
CA ASP A 126 11.21 9.72 20.04
C ASP A 126 10.83 10.78 18.99
N ASP A 127 10.75 12.06 19.39
CA ASP A 127 10.26 13.14 18.51
C ASP A 127 11.17 13.37 17.28
N GLU A 128 12.49 13.31 17.45
CA GLU A 128 13.44 13.56 16.34
C GLU A 128 13.34 12.48 15.26
N SER A 129 13.33 11.19 15.65
CA SER A 129 13.19 10.07 14.70
C SER A 129 11.84 10.08 13.99
N LYS A 130 10.79 10.50 14.71
CA LYS A 130 9.45 10.70 14.17
C LYS A 130 9.40 11.84 13.16
N GLU A 131 10.08 12.95 13.44
CA GLU A 131 10.18 14.08 12.51
C GLU A 131 10.94 13.72 11.24
N LEU A 132 12.06 12.98 11.36
CA LEU A 132 12.79 12.48 10.20
C LEU A 132 11.92 11.58 9.31
N LEU A 133 11.19 10.64 9.89
CA LEU A 133 10.28 9.76 9.14
C LEU A 133 9.16 10.55 8.45
N LYS A 134 8.62 11.59 9.10
CA LYS A 134 7.63 12.49 8.49
C LYS A 134 8.21 13.24 7.30
N ASN A 135 9.42 13.76 7.41
CA ASN A 135 10.08 14.46 6.31
C ASN A 135 10.30 13.54 5.11
N VAL A 136 10.80 12.32 5.36
CA VAL A 136 10.96 11.27 4.33
C VAL A 136 9.62 10.94 3.67
N LEU A 137 8.55 10.83 4.46
CA LEU A 137 7.21 10.54 3.96
C LEU A 137 6.65 11.68 3.11
N ALA A 138 6.83 12.94 3.53
CA ALA A 138 6.41 14.13 2.79
C ALA A 138 7.15 14.26 1.44
N GLU A 139 8.45 13.98 1.43
CA GLU A 139 9.24 13.94 0.19
C GLU A 139 8.77 12.82 -0.75
N LEU A 140 8.55 11.62 -0.22
CA LEU A 140 8.04 10.49 -0.99
C LEU A 140 6.67 10.82 -1.59
N GLU A 141 5.76 11.37 -0.78
CA GLU A 141 4.42 11.78 -1.20
C GLU A 141 4.48 12.79 -2.33
N GLN A 142 5.28 13.85 -2.19
CA GLN A 142 5.45 14.86 -3.23
C GLN A 142 5.89 14.24 -4.54
N ILE A 143 6.78 13.24 -4.51
CA ILE A 143 7.24 12.53 -5.70
C ILE A 143 6.11 11.66 -6.28
N LEU A 144 5.41 10.90 -5.44
CA LEU A 144 4.37 9.96 -5.88
C LEU A 144 3.16 10.67 -6.50
N ILE A 145 2.74 11.82 -5.97
CA ILE A 145 1.60 12.57 -6.53
C ILE A 145 1.96 13.24 -7.86
N HIS A 146 3.21 13.68 -8.05
CA HIS A 146 3.64 14.36 -9.28
C HIS A 146 4.22 13.42 -10.34
N THR A 147 4.22 12.10 -10.11
CA THR A 147 4.76 11.10 -11.03
C THR A 147 3.66 10.21 -11.60
N SER A 148 3.76 9.87 -12.87
CA SER A 148 2.91 8.86 -13.51
C SER A 148 3.54 7.48 -13.37
N LEU A 149 2.87 6.55 -12.70
CA LEU A 149 3.42 5.24 -12.36
C LEU A 149 2.74 4.14 -13.18
N PRO A 150 3.48 3.38 -14.00
CA PRO A 150 2.93 2.34 -14.87
C PRO A 150 2.69 1.01 -14.15
N TYR A 151 2.76 0.98 -12.81
CA TYR A 151 2.58 -0.20 -11.97
C TYR A 151 1.73 0.13 -10.72
N PRO A 152 1.07 -0.86 -10.08
CA PRO A 152 0.26 -0.63 -8.89
C PRO A 152 1.12 -0.20 -7.71
N VAL A 153 0.67 0.83 -6.99
CA VAL A 153 1.29 1.27 -5.74
C VAL A 153 0.27 1.23 -4.62
N TYR A 154 0.63 0.57 -3.53
CA TYR A 154 -0.18 0.39 -2.34
C TYR A 154 0.59 0.82 -1.09
N PHE A 155 -0.17 1.11 -0.04
CA PHE A 155 0.29 1.42 1.30
C PHE A 155 -0.40 0.46 2.25
N ALA A 156 0.33 -0.07 3.22
CA ALA A 156 -0.23 -0.86 4.31
C ALA A 156 0.39 -0.36 5.62
N PHE A 157 -0.29 -0.55 6.75
CA PHE A 157 0.34 -0.32 8.04
C PHE A 157 1.16 -1.56 8.44
N GLU A 158 2.29 -1.34 9.12
CA GLU A 158 3.11 -2.41 9.72
C GLU A 158 2.25 -3.24 10.68
N ASP A 159 2.16 -4.55 10.50
CA ASP A 159 1.41 -5.48 11.36
C ASP A 159 2.25 -6.73 11.62
N ASP A 160 2.02 -7.43 12.74
CA ASP A 160 2.79 -8.62 13.12
C ASP A 160 2.77 -9.69 12.01
N ASN A 161 1.63 -9.82 11.30
CA ASN A 161 1.51 -10.75 10.17
C ASN A 161 2.36 -10.33 8.96
N ILE A 162 2.37 -9.04 8.62
CA ILE A 162 3.14 -8.54 7.46
C ILE A 162 4.63 -8.55 7.75
N ASP A 163 5.01 -8.33 9.01
CA ASP A 163 6.39 -8.36 9.46
C ASP A 163 6.94 -9.78 9.42
N ALA A 164 6.15 -10.79 9.83
CA ALA A 164 6.51 -12.20 9.66
C ALA A 164 6.73 -12.56 8.18
N VAL A 165 5.83 -12.14 7.30
CA VAL A 165 5.96 -12.34 5.85
C VAL A 165 7.21 -11.64 5.29
N LEU A 166 7.47 -10.40 5.70
CA LEU A 166 8.65 -9.65 5.27
C LEU A 166 9.95 -10.31 5.74
N LEU A 167 10.00 -10.83 6.97
CA LEU A 167 11.16 -11.55 7.51
C LEU A 167 11.46 -12.81 6.69
N ASP A 168 10.43 -13.57 6.33
CA ASP A 168 10.59 -14.75 5.49
C ASP A 168 11.03 -14.39 4.08
N ILE A 169 10.47 -13.32 3.48
CA ILE A 169 10.90 -12.80 2.18
C ILE A 169 12.39 -12.43 2.23
N LYS A 170 12.83 -11.68 3.24
CA LYS A 170 14.24 -11.30 3.40
C LYS A 170 15.15 -12.51 3.54
N LYS A 171 14.72 -13.54 4.28
CA LYS A 171 15.46 -14.80 4.42
C LYS A 171 15.58 -15.53 3.07
N ASN A 172 14.51 -15.57 2.29
CA ASN A 172 14.50 -16.17 0.96
C ASN A 172 15.38 -15.38 -0.02
N ASP A 173 15.28 -14.06 -0.03
CA ASP A 173 16.12 -13.18 -0.85
C ASP A 173 17.61 -13.36 -0.50
N ALA A 174 17.96 -13.43 0.79
CA ALA A 174 19.32 -13.66 1.26
C ALA A 174 19.86 -15.05 0.89
N SER A 175 18.98 -16.05 0.73
CA SER A 175 19.35 -17.38 0.26
C SER A 175 19.67 -17.40 -1.25
N GLY A 176 19.42 -16.30 -1.97
CA GLY A 176 19.70 -16.17 -3.40
C GLY A 176 18.78 -17.01 -4.29
N GLN A 177 17.72 -17.59 -3.73
CA GLN A 177 16.70 -18.34 -4.47
C GLN A 177 15.49 -17.42 -4.70
N PRO A 178 15.36 -16.81 -5.89
CA PRO A 178 14.17 -16.02 -6.19
C PRO A 178 12.92 -16.91 -6.11
N ALA A 179 11.84 -16.35 -5.57
CA ALA A 179 10.55 -17.02 -5.51
C ALA A 179 10.08 -17.34 -6.93
N THR A 180 10.02 -18.63 -7.26
CA THR A 180 9.47 -19.15 -8.52
C THR A 180 8.40 -20.18 -8.20
N ALA A 181 7.58 -20.53 -9.19
CA ALA A 181 6.52 -21.54 -9.02
C ALA A 181 7.02 -22.89 -8.47
N THR A 182 8.33 -23.18 -8.57
CA THR A 182 8.94 -24.43 -8.12
C THR A 182 9.76 -24.31 -6.83
N THR A 183 10.19 -23.10 -6.45
CA THR A 183 11.02 -22.87 -5.25
C THR A 183 10.20 -22.42 -4.04
N GLY A 184 8.91 -22.13 -4.22
CA GLY A 184 8.06 -21.59 -3.16
C GLY A 184 8.41 -20.13 -2.86
N GLY A 185 7.43 -19.37 -2.39
CA GLY A 185 7.62 -17.97 -2.01
C GLY A 185 6.32 -17.19 -2.02
N TYR A 186 6.34 -16.02 -1.40
CA TYR A 186 5.15 -15.19 -1.25
C TYR A 186 4.77 -14.53 -2.57
N LYS A 187 3.47 -14.41 -2.77
CA LYS A 187 2.88 -13.79 -3.95
C LYS A 187 1.75 -12.88 -3.53
N PHE A 188 1.82 -11.62 -3.95
CA PHE A 188 0.73 -10.69 -3.72
C PHE A 188 -0.29 -10.81 -4.84
N VAL A 189 -1.55 -11.00 -4.43
CA VAL A 189 -2.69 -11.14 -5.34
C VAL A 189 -3.74 -10.10 -4.95
N VAL A 190 -4.00 -9.17 -5.85
CA VAL A 190 -5.09 -8.20 -5.74
C VAL A 190 -5.97 -8.34 -6.99
N SER A 191 -7.21 -8.74 -6.81
CA SER A 191 -8.19 -8.95 -7.90
C SER A 191 -9.14 -7.77 -8.09
N ALA A 192 -8.73 -6.56 -7.69
CA ALA A 192 -9.53 -5.35 -7.87
C ALA A 192 -9.71 -5.02 -9.37
N THR A 193 -10.91 -4.55 -9.74
CA THR A 193 -11.18 -4.06 -11.09
C THR A 193 -10.37 -2.80 -11.39
N GLU A 194 -10.03 -2.60 -12.66
CA GLU A 194 -9.38 -1.37 -13.10
C GLU A 194 -10.22 -0.14 -12.72
N PRO A 195 -9.57 0.94 -12.24
CA PRO A 195 -10.25 2.13 -11.76
C PRO A 195 -10.97 2.84 -12.91
N LYS A 196 -12.18 3.32 -12.63
CA LYS A 196 -12.99 4.09 -13.58
C LYS A 196 -12.89 5.57 -13.25
N LYS A 197 -12.85 6.41 -14.29
CA LYS A 197 -12.87 7.86 -14.13
C LYS A 197 -14.17 8.27 -13.42
N VAL A 198 -14.01 8.83 -12.22
CA VAL A 198 -15.10 9.48 -11.51
C VAL A 198 -15.24 10.89 -12.07
N GLY A 199 -16.46 11.33 -12.37
CA GLY A 199 -16.73 12.72 -12.75
C GLY A 199 -16.36 13.67 -11.62
N SER A 200 -16.06 14.93 -11.93
CA SER A 200 -15.76 15.93 -10.90
C SER A 200 -16.92 15.99 -9.89
N PRO A 201 -16.68 15.67 -8.60
CA PRO A 201 -17.73 15.78 -7.60
C PRO A 201 -18.18 17.24 -7.49
N PRO A 202 -19.46 17.51 -7.15
CA PRO A 202 -19.90 18.87 -6.89
C PRO A 202 -19.17 19.40 -5.66
N ILE A 203 -18.29 20.39 -5.84
CA ILE A 203 -17.61 21.08 -4.74
C ILE A 203 -18.54 22.14 -4.19
N THR A 204 -18.87 22.05 -2.91
CA THR A 204 -19.65 23.07 -2.19
C THR A 204 -18.71 24.01 -1.44
N ASN A 205 -18.76 25.29 -1.76
CA ASN A 205 -18.03 26.32 -1.02
C ASN A 205 -18.89 26.82 0.15
N ILE A 206 -18.31 26.98 1.34
CA ILE A 206 -18.92 27.74 2.42
C ILE A 206 -18.61 29.22 2.21
N GLN A 207 -19.66 30.04 2.19
CA GLN A 207 -19.55 31.49 2.03
C GLN A 207 -20.29 32.21 3.15
N GLY A 208 -19.64 33.20 3.76
CA GLY A 208 -20.25 34.12 4.71
C GLY A 208 -20.20 35.56 4.18
N TRP A 209 -21.28 36.31 4.39
CA TRP A 209 -21.37 37.72 4.00
C TRP A 209 -21.71 38.60 5.21
N LEU A 210 -20.90 39.64 5.43
CA LEU A 210 -21.19 40.70 6.40
C LEU A 210 -21.43 42.02 5.65
N ALA A 211 -22.67 42.52 5.70
CA ALA A 211 -23.05 43.77 5.04
C ALA A 211 -22.51 44.98 5.82
N GLY A 212 -21.84 45.90 5.13
CA GLY A 212 -21.45 47.19 5.68
C GLY A 212 -22.66 48.13 5.82
N LEU A 213 -22.64 49.01 6.83
CA LEU A 213 -23.69 50.00 7.03
C LEU A 213 -23.32 51.31 6.34
N LYS A 214 -24.01 51.62 5.23
CA LYS A 214 -23.95 52.93 4.57
C LYS A 214 -25.08 53.81 5.10
N THR A 215 -24.78 55.04 5.50
CA THR A 215 -25.78 55.97 6.07
C THR A 215 -26.67 56.65 5.02
N ASP A 216 -26.29 56.60 3.74
CA ASP A 216 -27.08 57.19 2.65
C ASP A 216 -26.75 56.50 1.31
N GLY A 217 -27.72 55.74 0.76
CA GLY A 217 -27.64 55.11 -0.56
C GLY A 217 -27.33 53.60 -0.61
N ASP A 218 -27.35 53.06 -1.83
CA ASP A 218 -27.27 51.62 -2.14
C ASP A 218 -25.98 50.95 -1.59
N SER A 219 -26.16 49.88 -0.82
CA SER A 219 -25.10 49.12 -0.14
C SER A 219 -24.19 48.34 -1.09
N HIS A 220 -24.61 48.16 -2.34
CA HIS A 220 -23.83 47.47 -3.38
C HIS A 220 -22.61 48.26 -3.89
N GLN A 221 -22.43 49.52 -3.47
CA GLN A 221 -21.29 50.37 -3.85
C GLN A 221 -20.18 50.45 -2.79
N LEU A 222 -20.31 49.70 -1.69
CA LEU A 222 -19.29 49.66 -0.64
C LEU A 222 -18.10 48.77 -1.06
N PRO A 223 -16.85 49.17 -0.76
CA PRO A 223 -15.69 48.32 -1.01
C PRO A 223 -15.81 46.99 -0.27
N THR A 224 -15.78 45.88 -1.01
CA THR A 224 -15.78 44.53 -0.46
C THR A 224 -14.36 43.97 -0.36
N ILE A 225 -13.98 43.49 0.81
CA ILE A 225 -12.75 42.75 1.11
C ILE A 225 -13.13 41.26 1.06
N ALA A 226 -12.30 40.43 0.46
CA ALA A 226 -12.45 38.97 0.46
C ALA A 226 -11.34 38.33 1.28
N ILE A 227 -11.69 37.47 2.22
CA ILE A 227 -10.79 36.53 2.87
C ILE A 227 -11.08 35.15 2.29
N VAL A 228 -10.09 34.63 1.60
CA VAL A 228 -10.12 33.31 0.97
C VAL A 228 -9.23 32.39 1.77
N ALA A 229 -9.73 31.19 2.08
CA ALA A 229 -8.92 30.12 2.64
C ALA A 229 -9.11 28.85 1.80
N SER A 230 -8.04 28.09 1.63
CA SER A 230 -8.06 26.77 1.03
C SER A 230 -8.13 25.75 2.14
N TYR A 231 -9.18 24.93 2.16
CA TYR A 231 -9.36 23.82 3.10
C TYR A 231 -9.32 22.46 2.42
N ASP A 232 -9.03 22.43 1.11
CA ASP A 232 -8.83 21.16 0.41
C ASP A 232 -7.45 20.60 0.75
N THR A 233 -7.40 19.32 1.09
CA THR A 233 -6.16 18.57 1.33
C THR A 233 -6.08 17.45 0.31
N PHE A 234 -4.91 17.34 -0.32
CA PHE A 234 -4.67 16.35 -1.35
C PHE A 234 -3.43 15.55 -0.98
N GLY A 235 -3.61 14.27 -0.72
CA GLY A 235 -2.54 13.38 -0.29
C GLY A 235 -2.47 12.08 -1.09
N ALA A 236 -1.30 11.45 -1.08
CA ALA A 236 -1.01 10.21 -1.79
C ALA A 236 -1.86 9.03 -1.32
N ALA A 237 -2.20 9.00 -0.03
CA ALA A 237 -2.83 7.84 0.61
C ALA A 237 -3.72 8.27 1.79
N PRO A 238 -4.70 7.44 2.19
CA PRO A 238 -5.75 7.82 3.14
C PRO A 238 -5.28 8.08 4.57
N TRP A 239 -4.00 7.87 4.89
CA TRP A 239 -3.46 8.22 6.21
C TRP A 239 -3.50 9.74 6.48
N GLU A 240 -3.63 10.60 5.46
CA GLU A 240 -3.83 12.05 5.64
C GLU A 240 -5.21 12.57 5.21
N ALA A 241 -6.03 11.75 4.55
CA ALA A 241 -7.27 12.22 3.92
C ALA A 241 -8.43 12.34 4.92
N ILE A 242 -8.40 13.39 5.75
CA ILE A 242 -9.61 13.96 6.36
C ILE A 242 -10.02 15.16 5.50
N VAL A 243 -11.02 14.96 4.64
CA VAL A 243 -11.67 16.04 3.88
C VAL A 243 -12.55 16.84 4.84
N MET A 244 -12.30 18.16 4.98
CA MET A 244 -13.27 19.08 5.59
C MET A 244 -13.35 20.40 4.83
N GLU A 245 -14.60 20.72 4.49
CA GLU A 245 -15.24 21.91 3.92
C GLU A 245 -14.49 23.27 3.96
N VAL A 246 -14.55 24.01 2.84
CA VAL A 246 -13.88 25.31 2.61
C VAL A 246 -14.71 26.50 3.08
N ALA A 247 -14.15 27.37 3.94
CA ALA A 247 -14.76 28.64 4.36
C ALA A 247 -14.14 29.89 3.70
N LEU A 248 -14.98 30.72 3.08
CA LEU A 248 -14.68 32.05 2.54
C LEU A 248 -15.35 33.15 3.39
N TRP A 249 -14.60 34.18 3.81
CA TRP A 249 -15.10 35.32 4.59
C TRP A 249 -14.96 36.64 3.82
N LEU A 250 -16.04 37.23 3.32
CA LEU A 250 -15.99 38.57 2.70
C LEU A 250 -16.38 39.66 3.72
N PHE A 251 -15.56 40.71 3.88
CA PHE A 251 -15.79 41.89 4.71
C PHE A 251 -16.05 43.13 3.85
N SER A 252 -17.24 43.73 3.85
CA SER A 252 -17.42 45.06 3.25
C SER A 252 -17.06 46.16 4.25
N LYS A 253 -16.30 47.18 3.82
CA LYS A 253 -16.08 48.41 4.60
C LYS A 253 -17.20 49.42 4.36
#